data_AF-A0A920EK10-F1
#
_entry.id   AF-A0A920EK10-F1
#
_cell.length_a   1.000
_cell.length_b   1.000
_cell.length_c   1.000
_cell.angle_alpha   90.00
_cell.angle_beta   90.00
_cell.angle_gamma   90.00
#
_symmetry.space_group_name_H-M   'P 1'
#
loop_
_entity.id
_entity.type
_entity.pdbx_description
1 polymer ?
#
loop_
_entity_poly.entity_id
_entity_poly.type
_entity_poly.pdbx_seq_one_letter_code
_entity_poly.pdbx_strand_id
1 'polypeptide(L)'
;MEDTDQMEADSFSDLLGPDVVPIKKSDSLRHSKKRTITPGKLIRRESAVATKRASNPSFDLESAITFVEPNDYLDFKKPGIQHGVYKNLRQGKYEIQSRLDLHRHTVEQARNALGSFKGLRGA
;
A
#
# COMPACT_ATOMS: atom_id res chain seq x y z
N MET A 1 -26.10 -29.28 18.68
CA MET A 1 -25.49 -28.24 17.83
C MET A 1 -26.24 -28.38 16.53
N GLU A 2 -27.29 -27.62 16.22
CA GLU A 2 -27.78 -26.31 16.64
C GLU A 2 -29.33 -26.33 16.52
N ASP A 3 -30.05 -25.85 17.55
CA ASP A 3 -31.50 -25.53 17.50
C ASP A 3 -31.73 -24.20 18.25
N THR A 4 -30.75 -23.28 18.20
CA THR A 4 -30.78 -22.01 18.94
C THR A 4 -31.45 -20.87 18.16
N ASP A 5 -31.60 -21.00 16.84
CA ASP A 5 -32.19 -19.94 16.00
C ASP A 5 -33.73 -19.92 16.05
N GLN A 6 -34.37 -21.06 16.32
CA GLN A 6 -35.83 -21.14 16.32
C GLN A 6 -36.43 -20.58 17.62
N MET A 7 -35.76 -20.76 18.76
CA MET A 7 -36.26 -20.29 20.07
C MET A 7 -36.19 -18.77 20.25
N GLU A 8 -35.28 -18.06 19.58
CA GLU A 8 -35.24 -16.58 19.63
C GLU A 8 -36.35 -15.94 18.79
N ALA A 9 -36.72 -16.55 17.66
CA ALA A 9 -37.76 -16.02 16.79
C ALA A 9 -39.13 -16.03 17.49
N ASP A 10 -39.44 -17.11 18.21
CA ASP A 10 -40.69 -17.26 18.97
C ASP A 10 -40.74 -16.26 20.14
N SER A 11 -39.61 -16.02 20.81
CA SER A 11 -39.50 -15.05 21.92
C SER A 11 -39.67 -13.60 21.47
N PHE A 12 -39.34 -13.26 20.22
CA PHE A 12 -39.52 -11.90 19.69
C PHE A 12 -40.96 -11.64 19.22
N SER A 13 -41.64 -12.64 18.67
CA SER A 13 -43.05 -12.50 18.24
C SER A 13 -44.02 -12.27 19.41
N ASP A 14 -43.77 -12.89 20.56
CA ASP A 14 -44.63 -12.75 21.74
C ASP A 14 -44.65 -11.33 22.34
N LEU A 15 -43.60 -10.53 22.09
CA LEU A 15 -43.49 -9.15 22.59
C LEU A 15 -44.28 -8.12 21.76
N LEU A 16 -44.67 -8.45 20.53
CA LEU A 16 -45.30 -7.51 19.59
C LEU A 16 -46.84 -7.55 19.61
N GLY A 17 -47.43 -8.55 20.28
CA GLY A 17 -48.88 -8.74 20.40
C GLY A 17 -49.55 -9.38 19.16
N PRO A 18 -50.78 -9.90 19.29
CA PRO A 18 -51.43 -10.76 18.29
C PRO A 18 -51.82 -10.06 16.99
N ASP A 19 -51.75 -8.73 16.94
CA ASP A 19 -52.18 -7.92 15.77
C ASP A 19 -51.08 -7.74 14.71
N VAL A 20 -49.86 -8.24 14.94
CA VAL A 20 -48.73 -8.07 14.02
C VAL A 20 -48.53 -9.34 13.18
N VAL A 21 -49.09 -9.35 11.97
CA VAL A 21 -48.92 -10.45 11.01
C VAL A 21 -47.76 -10.15 10.05
N PRO A 22 -46.77 -11.05 9.90
CA PRO A 22 -45.68 -10.85 8.97
C PRO A 22 -46.19 -10.80 7.52
N ILE A 23 -45.76 -9.78 6.78
CA ILE A 23 -46.15 -9.57 5.39
C ILE A 23 -45.63 -10.73 4.54
N LYS A 24 -46.52 -11.38 3.77
CA LYS A 24 -46.14 -12.45 2.84
C LYS A 24 -45.06 -11.93 1.90
N LYS A 25 -43.90 -12.60 1.91
CA LYS A 25 -42.84 -12.34 0.94
C LYS A 25 -43.41 -12.66 -0.43
N SER A 26 -43.67 -11.62 -1.23
CA SER A 26 -43.88 -11.81 -2.66
C SER A 26 -42.59 -12.38 -3.24
N ASP A 27 -42.73 -13.30 -4.20
CA ASP A 27 -41.60 -13.86 -4.94
C ASP A 27 -40.92 -12.72 -5.71
N SER A 28 -40.04 -12.03 -5.02
CA SER A 28 -39.22 -10.98 -5.59
C SER A 28 -38.19 -11.70 -6.43
N LEU A 29 -38.49 -11.82 -7.72
CA LEU A 29 -37.57 -12.30 -8.74
C LEU A 29 -36.31 -11.43 -8.69
N ARG A 30 -35.34 -11.86 -7.87
CA ARG A 30 -34.02 -11.23 -7.78
C ARG A 30 -33.35 -11.47 -9.11
N HIS A 31 -33.47 -10.51 -10.02
CA HIS A 31 -32.69 -10.49 -11.24
C HIS A 31 -31.21 -10.37 -10.86
N SER A 32 -30.53 -11.52 -10.79
CA SER A 32 -29.08 -11.58 -10.67
C SER A 32 -28.49 -11.03 -11.96
N LYS A 33 -28.25 -9.72 -11.97
CA LYS A 33 -27.63 -9.04 -13.10
C LYS A 33 -26.21 -9.59 -13.20
N LYS A 34 -25.97 -10.49 -14.16
CA LYS A 34 -24.62 -11.02 -14.45
C LYS A 34 -23.72 -9.82 -14.68
N ARG A 35 -22.76 -9.58 -13.78
CA ARG A 35 -21.83 -8.45 -13.87
C ARG A 35 -20.83 -8.75 -14.98
N THR A 36 -21.21 -8.47 -16.23
CA THR A 36 -20.30 -8.58 -17.36
C THR A 36 -19.18 -7.55 -17.20
N ILE A 37 -17.95 -7.99 -17.44
CA ILE A 37 -16.79 -7.10 -17.43
C ILE A 37 -16.88 -6.26 -18.70
N THR A 38 -17.28 -5.00 -18.54
CA THR A 38 -17.31 -4.03 -19.63
C THR A 38 -15.88 -3.54 -19.93
N PRO A 39 -15.58 -3.13 -21.17
CA PRO A 39 -14.27 -2.59 -21.52
C PRO A 39 -13.88 -1.38 -20.64
N GLY A 40 -14.84 -0.51 -20.30
CA GLY A 40 -14.60 0.59 -19.35
C GLY A 40 -14.26 0.15 -17.92
N LYS A 41 -14.59 -1.09 -17.51
CA LYS A 41 -14.18 -1.65 -16.22
C LYS A 41 -12.76 -2.22 -16.27
N LEU A 42 -12.34 -2.76 -17.43
CA LEU A 42 -10.96 -3.16 -17.66
C LEU A 42 -10.03 -1.95 -17.65
N ILE A 43 -10.37 -0.89 -18.41
CA ILE A 43 -9.60 0.36 -18.46
C ILE A 43 -9.45 0.98 -17.06
N ARG A 44 -10.54 1.06 -16.27
CA ARG A 44 -10.49 1.55 -14.88
C ARG A 44 -9.63 0.67 -13.96
N ARG A 45 -9.61 -0.65 -14.19
CA ARG A 45 -8.77 -1.57 -13.43
C ARG A 45 -7.30 -1.39 -13.79
N GLU A 46 -6.99 -1.26 -15.07
CA GLU A 46 -5.63 -1.03 -15.58
C GLU A 46 -5.08 0.32 -15.08
N SER A 47 -5.87 1.39 -15.12
CA SER A 47 -5.42 2.71 -14.65
C SER A 47 -5.17 2.76 -13.13
N ALA A 48 -5.98 2.06 -12.33
CA ALA A 48 -5.77 1.93 -10.89
C ALA A 48 -4.53 1.08 -10.53
N VAL A 49 -4.12 0.17 -11.40
CA VAL A 49 -2.87 -0.61 -11.25
C VAL A 49 -1.66 0.20 -11.73
N ALA A 50 -1.81 0.94 -12.83
CA ALA A 50 -0.75 1.77 -13.40
C ALA A 50 -0.32 2.91 -12.47
N THR A 51 -1.26 3.53 -11.76
CA THR A 51 -0.98 4.58 -10.76
C THR A 51 -0.14 4.07 -9.58
N LYS A 52 -0.22 2.78 -9.22
CA LYS A 52 0.68 2.17 -8.23
C LYS A 52 2.10 1.95 -8.75
N ARG A 53 2.28 1.75 -10.06
CA ARG A 53 3.60 1.58 -10.70
C ARG A 53 4.36 2.89 -10.87
N ALA A 54 3.67 4.02 -10.90
CA ALA A 54 4.27 5.35 -11.05
C ALA A 54 4.99 5.87 -9.77
N SER A 55 5.23 5.01 -8.78
CA SER A 55 6.08 5.36 -7.64
C SER A 55 7.56 5.21 -8.03
N ASN A 56 8.14 6.32 -8.49
CA ASN A 56 9.58 6.58 -8.70
C ASN A 56 10.16 6.19 -10.07
N PRO A 57 10.12 7.10 -11.08
CA PRO A 57 10.70 6.87 -12.40
C PRO A 57 12.24 6.93 -12.48
N SER A 58 12.96 6.98 -11.36
CA SER A 58 14.41 7.25 -11.39
C SER A 58 15.32 6.03 -11.14
N PHE A 59 14.75 4.86 -10.88
CA PHE A 59 15.52 3.64 -10.58
C PHE A 59 14.89 2.43 -11.26
N ASP A 60 14.51 2.52 -12.53
CA ASP A 60 14.18 1.30 -13.26
C ASP A 60 15.42 0.40 -13.30
N LEU A 61 15.25 -0.89 -13.00
CA LEU A 61 16.33 -1.87 -13.13
C LEU A 61 16.80 -1.97 -14.60
N GLU A 62 15.94 -1.52 -15.52
CA GLU A 62 16.16 -1.37 -16.95
C GLU A 62 17.01 -0.13 -17.30
N SER A 63 17.07 0.86 -16.41
CA SER A 63 18.07 1.93 -16.51
C SER A 63 19.43 1.37 -16.12
N ALA A 64 20.43 1.57 -16.97
CA ALA A 64 21.75 0.98 -16.80
C ALA A 64 22.36 1.33 -15.42
N ILE A 65 22.33 0.37 -14.49
CA ILE A 65 23.04 0.49 -13.22
C ILE A 65 24.51 0.24 -13.51
N THR A 66 25.34 1.25 -13.29
CA THR A 66 26.79 1.08 -13.32
C THR A 66 27.21 0.29 -12.09
N PHE A 67 27.72 -0.92 -12.31
CA PHE A 67 28.34 -1.70 -11.24
C PHE A 67 29.63 -0.99 -10.77
N VAL A 68 29.83 -0.98 -9.46
CA VAL A 68 31.03 -0.43 -8.81
C VAL A 68 31.82 -1.57 -8.18
N GLU A 69 33.13 -1.39 -8.04
CA GLU A 69 33.98 -2.35 -7.35
C GLU A 69 33.64 -2.40 -5.85
N PRO A 70 33.82 -3.55 -5.16
CA PRO A 70 33.43 -3.70 -3.76
C PRO A 70 34.08 -2.71 -2.78
N ASN A 71 35.30 -2.25 -3.11
CA ASN A 71 36.09 -1.32 -2.30
C ASN A 71 36.03 0.12 -2.83
N ASP A 72 35.20 0.39 -3.84
CA ASP A 72 35.12 1.72 -4.42
C ASP A 72 34.36 2.69 -3.50
N TYR A 73 34.77 3.96 -3.54
CA TYR A 73 34.13 5.00 -2.74
C TYR A 73 32.94 5.57 -3.50
N LEU A 74 31.75 5.45 -2.91
CA LEU A 74 30.56 6.11 -3.42
C LEU A 74 30.52 7.56 -2.93
N ASP A 75 30.64 8.51 -3.85
CA ASP A 75 30.53 9.93 -3.56
C ASP A 75 29.50 10.64 -4.44
N PHE A 76 28.78 11.58 -3.84
CA PHE A 76 27.82 12.42 -4.55
C PHE A 76 27.70 13.77 -3.87
N LYS A 77 27.81 14.84 -4.66
CA LYS A 77 27.62 16.22 -4.20
C LYS A 77 26.69 16.96 -5.16
N LYS A 78 25.53 17.37 -4.66
CA LYS A 78 24.61 18.21 -5.43
C LYS A 78 25.25 19.58 -5.73
N PRO A 79 25.14 20.10 -6.97
CA PRO A 79 25.54 21.46 -7.30
C PRO A 79 24.89 22.48 -6.34
N GLY A 80 25.65 23.50 -5.94
CA GLY A 80 25.20 24.51 -4.98
C GLY A 80 25.46 24.18 -3.51
N ILE A 81 25.91 22.96 -3.17
CA ILE A 81 26.38 22.67 -1.81
C ILE A 81 27.74 23.35 -1.57
N GLN A 82 27.82 24.16 -0.51
CA GLN A 82 29.06 24.80 -0.09
C GLN A 82 30.15 23.77 0.23
N HIS A 83 31.40 24.07 -0.12
CA HIS A 83 32.52 23.15 0.11
C HIS A 83 32.68 22.77 1.59
N GLY A 84 32.50 23.70 2.53
CA GLY A 84 32.58 23.44 3.96
C GLY A 84 31.57 22.40 4.46
N VAL A 85 30.33 22.44 3.95
CA VAL A 85 29.28 21.48 4.32
C VAL A 85 29.68 20.06 3.90
N TYR A 86 30.11 19.89 2.64
CA TYR A 86 30.55 18.59 2.13
C TYR A 86 31.78 18.07 2.88
N LYS A 87 32.75 18.95 3.16
CA LYS A 87 33.96 18.61 3.92
C LYS A 87 33.64 18.12 5.33
N ASN A 88 32.73 18.81 6.04
CA ASN A 88 32.32 18.42 7.38
C ASN A 88 31.56 17.08 7.39
N LEU A 89 30.75 16.82 6.35
CA LEU A 89 30.03 15.55 6.21
C LEU A 89 30.99 14.38 6.02
N ARG A 90 31.94 14.51 5.09
CA ARG A 90 32.97 13.48 4.85
C ARG A 90 33.85 13.24 6.09
N GLN A 91 34.08 14.26 6.90
CA GLN A 91 34.87 14.17 8.13
C GLN A 91 34.07 13.59 9.33
N GLY A 92 32.79 13.25 9.17
CA GLY A 92 31.97 12.69 10.25
C GLY A 92 31.64 13.70 11.36
N LYS A 93 31.65 15.01 11.04
CA LYS A 93 31.36 16.08 12.02
C LYS A 93 29.87 16.27 12.31
N TYR A 94 28.99 15.59 11.58
CA TYR A 94 27.56 15.57 11.85
C TYR A 94 27.19 14.26 12.55
N GLU A 95 26.36 14.35 13.58
CA GLU A 95 25.84 13.19 14.28
C GLU A 95 24.93 12.34 13.39
N ILE A 96 24.97 11.03 13.59
CA ILE A 96 24.10 10.09 12.88
C ILE A 96 22.74 10.09 13.58
N GLN A 97 21.77 10.78 12.99
CA GLN A 97 20.41 10.84 13.53
C GLN A 97 19.58 9.60 13.17
N SER A 98 19.86 8.99 12.02
CA SER A 98 19.10 7.86 11.49
C SER A 98 20.02 6.92 10.70
N ARG A 99 19.75 5.62 10.78
CA ARG A 99 20.47 4.57 10.04
C ARG A 99 19.46 3.69 9.31
N LEU A 100 19.79 3.34 8.08
CA LEU A 100 19.04 2.37 7.27
C LEU A 100 19.94 1.16 7.01
N ASP A 101 19.47 -0.02 7.39
CA ASP A 101 20.14 -1.28 7.07
C ASP A 101 19.48 -1.92 5.84
N LEU A 102 20.29 -2.26 4.84
CA LEU A 102 19.85 -2.87 3.59
C LEU A 102 20.42 -4.28 3.38
N HIS A 103 21.10 -4.87 4.37
CA HIS A 103 21.66 -6.21 4.23
C HIS A 103 20.54 -7.25 4.00
N ARG A 104 20.83 -8.23 3.12
CA ARG A 104 19.92 -9.33 2.74
C ARG A 104 18.61 -8.89 2.06
N HIS A 105 18.44 -7.61 1.75
CA HIS A 105 17.31 -7.15 0.95
C HIS A 105 17.52 -7.46 -0.52
N THR A 106 16.44 -7.83 -1.22
CA THR A 106 16.42 -7.76 -2.69
C THR A 106 16.40 -6.30 -3.14
N VAL A 107 16.74 -6.03 -4.40
CA VAL A 107 16.75 -4.66 -4.93
C VAL A 107 15.39 -3.96 -4.76
N GLU A 108 14.30 -4.70 -4.98
CA GLU A 108 12.94 -4.18 -4.80
C GLU A 108 12.64 -3.84 -3.33
N GLN A 109 13.04 -4.69 -2.40
CA GLN A 109 12.84 -4.44 -0.97
C GLN A 109 13.67 -3.25 -0.48
N ALA A 110 14.93 -3.15 -0.91
CA ALA A 110 15.79 -2.02 -0.59
C ALA A 110 15.22 -0.70 -1.10
N ARG A 111 14.58 -0.70 -2.28
CA ARG A 111 13.87 0.46 -2.83
C ARG A 111 12.72 0.90 -1.92
N ASN A 112 11.88 -0.04 -1.49
CA ASN A 112 10.73 0.25 -0.62
C ASN A 112 11.19 0.75 0.76
N ALA A 113 12.25 0.13 1.31
CA ALA A 113 12.86 0.56 2.57
C ALA A 113 13.44 1.98 2.47
N LEU A 114 14.18 2.29 1.39
CA LEU A 114 14.73 3.63 1.15
C LEU A 114 13.62 4.68 0.94
N GLY A 115 12.56 4.34 0.22
CA GLY A 115 11.40 5.22 0.03
C GLY A 115 10.74 5.58 1.37
N SER A 116 10.53 4.59 2.23
CA SER A 116 9.96 4.77 3.57
C SER A 116 10.90 5.58 4.48
N PHE A 117 12.22 5.37 4.37
CA PHE A 117 13.23 6.10 5.15
C PHE A 117 13.28 7.59 4.81
N LYS A 118 13.16 7.96 3.52
CA LYS A 118 13.15 9.37 3.08
C LYS A 118 11.93 10.16 3.59
N GLY A 119 10.86 9.48 4.00
CA GLY A 119 9.64 10.08 4.56
C GLY A 119 9.72 10.46 6.04
N LEU A 120 10.77 10.07 6.77
CA LEU A 120 10.97 10.38 8.20
C LEU A 120 11.63 11.76 8.42
N ARG A 121 11.16 12.80 7.70
CA ARG A 121 11.49 14.20 7.99
C ARG A 121 10.25 14.92 8.50
N GLY A 122 10.12 14.98 9.83
CA GLY A 122 9.23 15.90 10.54
C GLY A 122 7.79 15.43 10.69
N ALA A 123 7.53 14.67 11.75
CA ALA A 123 6.37 14.88 12.61
C ALA A 123 6.91 15.28 13.99
#